data_AF-A0A7C3ECP7-F1
#
_entry.id   AF-A0A7C3ECP7-F1
#
_cell.length_a   1.000
_cell.length_b   1.000
_cell.length_c   1.000
_cell.angle_alpha   90.00
_cell.angle_beta   90.00
_cell.angle_gamma   90.00
#
_symmetry.space_group_name_H-M   'P 1'
#
loop_
_entity.id
_entity.type
_entity.pdbx_description
1 polymer ?
#
loop_
_entity_poly.entity_id
_entity_poly.type
_entity_poly.pdbx_seq_one_letter_code
_entity_poly.pdbx_strand_id
1 'polypeptide(L)'
;MSVIEEALFILFFGISAVFISIFFFFLLIFVLKKVDEKINEIRVNRKLKSGELSENANVLTPELVAVISAAVFEVINKPVHIRKIKFLKDQKSGSWTALGRINIMGSHAIRISRTKI
;
A
#
# COMPACT_ATOMS: atom_id res chain seq x y z
N MET A 1 34.46 55.53 0.62
CA MET A 1 33.50 54.47 0.97
C MET A 1 33.70 54.17 2.44
N SER A 2 32.65 54.30 3.26
CA SER A 2 32.78 54.09 4.71
C SER A 2 32.68 52.59 5.03
N VAL A 3 33.34 52.13 6.09
CA VAL A 3 33.32 50.72 6.54
C VAL A 3 31.88 50.20 6.75
N ILE A 4 30.95 51.11 7.08
CA ILE A 4 29.53 50.82 7.27
C ILE A 4 28.85 50.42 5.94
N GLU A 5 29.22 51.06 4.83
CA GLU A 5 28.66 50.72 3.51
C GLU A 5 29.09 49.32 3.08
N GLU A 6 30.36 48.96 3.28
CA GLU A 6 30.88 47.62 2.97
C GLU A 6 30.20 46.53 3.80
N ALA A 7 30.04 46.77 5.11
CA ALA A 7 29.34 45.83 6.00
C ALA A 7 27.88 45.61 5.59
N LEU A 8 27.19 46.68 5.16
CA LEU A 8 25.80 46.61 4.70
C LEU A 8 25.66 45.81 3.40
N PHE A 9 26.61 45.97 2.46
CA PHE A 9 26.66 45.16 1.24
C PHE A 9 26.86 43.67 1.54
N ILE A 10 27.83 43.33 2.39
CA ILE A 10 28.12 41.94 2.74
C ILE A 10 26.90 41.28 3.39
N LEU A 11 26.21 41.97 4.30
CA LEU A 11 25.01 41.47 4.95
C LEU A 11 23.89 41.20 3.93
N PHE A 12 23.64 42.13 3.01
CA PHE A 12 22.60 41.99 2.00
C PHE A 12 22.87 40.81 1.06
N PHE A 13 24.11 40.68 0.58
CA PHE A 13 24.50 39.56 -0.27
C PHE A 13 24.45 38.21 0.46
N GLY A 14 24.88 38.17 1.73
CA GLY A 14 24.83 36.96 2.54
C GLY A 14 23.39 36.47 2.74
N ILE A 15 22.48 37.36 3.13
CA ILE A 15 21.06 37.01 3.31
C ILE A 15 20.44 36.57 1.98
N SER A 16 20.68 37.32 0.90
CA SER A 16 20.17 37.01 -0.43
C SER A 16 20.62 35.63 -0.91
N ALA A 17 21.91 35.29 -0.74
CA ALA A 17 22.44 33.99 -1.12
C ALA A 17 21.76 32.83 -0.38
N VAL A 18 21.49 32.99 0.91
CA VAL A 18 20.77 31.98 1.71
C VAL A 18 19.34 31.80 1.18
N PHE A 19 18.63 32.90 0.92
CA PHE A 19 17.27 32.84 0.36
C PHE A 19 17.23 32.17 -1.01
N ILE A 20 18.19 32.48 -1.89
CA ILE A 20 18.32 31.87 -3.21
C ILE A 20 18.53 30.35 -3.08
N SER A 21 19.39 29.92 -2.15
CA SER A 21 19.63 28.50 -1.90
C SER A 21 18.36 27.77 -1.45
N ILE A 22 17.63 28.33 -0.47
CA ILE A 22 16.38 27.74 0.02
C ILE A 22 15.32 27.72 -1.09
N PHE A 23 15.21 28.80 -1.87
CA PHE A 23 14.27 28.89 -2.98
C PHE A 23 14.54 27.84 -4.06
N PHE A 24 15.82 27.58 -4.35
CA PHE A 24 16.23 26.52 -5.28
C PHE A 24 15.76 25.14 -4.79
N PHE A 25 15.97 24.81 -3.51
CA PHE A 25 15.49 23.53 -2.95
C PHE A 25 13.97 23.44 -2.93
N PHE A 26 13.26 24.53 -2.62
CA PHE A 26 11.82 24.58 -2.70
C PHE A 26 11.32 24.24 -4.12
N LEU A 27 11.95 24.82 -5.15
CA LEU A 27 11.61 24.55 -6.53
C LEU A 27 11.90 23.08 -6.92
N LEU A 28 13.00 22.52 -6.43
CA LEU A 28 13.36 21.11 -6.65
C LEU A 28 12.30 20.17 -6.05
N ILE A 29 11.91 20.39 -4.79
CA ILE A 29 10.87 19.62 -4.10
C ILE A 29 9.52 19.76 -4.84
N PHE A 30 9.19 20.96 -5.31
CA PHE A 30 7.96 21.19 -6.07
C PHE A 30 7.93 20.41 -7.38
N VAL A 31 9.04 20.38 -8.12
CA VAL A 31 9.15 19.59 -9.36
C VAL A 31 9.04 18.09 -9.06
N LEU A 32 9.74 17.59 -8.04
CA LEU A 32 9.63 16.17 -7.63
C LEU A 32 8.19 15.80 -7.30
N LYS A 33 7.48 16.63 -6.52
CA LYS A 33 6.07 16.40 -6.19
C LYS A 33 5.19 16.31 -7.43
N LYS A 34 5.37 17.23 -8.39
CA LYS A 34 4.62 17.19 -9.67
C LYS A 34 4.94 15.94 -10.49
N VAL A 35 6.20 15.50 -10.50
CA VAL A 35 6.60 14.27 -11.20
C VAL A 35 5.96 13.04 -10.54
N ASP A 36 6.04 12.95 -9.21
CA ASP A 36 5.43 11.85 -8.44
C ASP A 36 3.92 11.80 -8.64
N GLU A 37 3.23 12.95 -8.60
CA GLU A 37 1.79 13.04 -8.83
C GLU A 37 1.42 12.56 -10.25
N LYS A 38 2.16 13.02 -11.27
CA LYS A 38 1.95 12.60 -12.67
C LYS A 38 2.22 11.10 -12.87
N ILE A 39 3.25 10.56 -12.23
CA ILE A 39 3.55 9.11 -12.28
C ILE A 39 2.44 8.32 -11.56
N ASN A 40 1.95 8.83 -10.43
CA ASN A 40 0.90 8.18 -9.66
C ASN A 40 -0.42 8.16 -10.42
N GLU A 41 -0.82 9.26 -11.07
CA GLU A 41 -2.00 9.30 -11.94
C GLU A 41 -1.89 8.27 -13.08
N ILE A 42 -0.73 8.16 -13.73
CA ILE A 42 -0.53 7.16 -14.79
C ILE A 42 -0.63 5.73 -14.24
N ARG A 43 -0.08 5.47 -13.04
CA ARG A 43 -0.16 4.16 -12.39
C ARG A 43 -1.58 3.81 -11.94
N VAL A 44 -2.31 4.77 -11.37
CA VAL A 44 -3.70 4.60 -10.94
C VAL A 44 -4.60 4.38 -12.15
N ASN A 45 -4.46 5.16 -13.22
CA ASN A 45 -5.22 4.97 -14.45
C ASN A 45 -4.94 3.63 -15.14
N ARG A 46 -3.69 3.11 -15.08
CA ARG A 46 -3.40 1.74 -15.53
C ARG A 46 -4.09 0.66 -14.70
N LYS A 47 -4.17 0.85 -13.37
CA LYS A 47 -4.87 -0.10 -12.49
C LYS A 47 -6.39 -0.06 -12.71
N LEU A 48 -6.97 1.13 -12.92
CA LEU A 48 -8.39 1.32 -13.18
C LEU A 48 -8.80 0.78 -14.57
N LYS A 49 -8.03 1.05 -15.63
CA LYS A 49 -8.28 0.47 -16.98
C LYS A 49 -8.07 -1.04 -17.04
N SER A 50 -7.18 -1.61 -16.23
CA SER A 50 -7.07 -3.08 -16.11
C SER A 50 -8.23 -3.71 -15.31
N GLY A 51 -9.09 -2.90 -14.70
CA GLY A 51 -10.26 -3.32 -13.94
C GLY A 51 -11.55 -3.46 -14.75
N GLU A 52 -11.59 -3.01 -16.01
CA GLU A 52 -12.79 -3.10 -16.88
C GLU A 52 -13.08 -4.51 -17.42
N LEU A 53 -12.29 -5.53 -17.06
CA LEU A 53 -12.63 -6.95 -17.28
C LEU A 53 -13.28 -7.62 -16.05
N SER A 54 -13.96 -6.85 -15.19
CA SER A 54 -14.64 -7.40 -14.02
C SER A 54 -16.03 -6.83 -13.76
N GLU A 55 -16.83 -6.63 -14.81
CA GLU A 55 -18.29 -6.48 -14.68
C GLU A 55 -19.01 -7.74 -14.14
N ASN A 56 -18.29 -8.78 -13.69
CA ASN A 56 -18.86 -9.98 -13.08
C ASN A 56 -18.09 -10.47 -11.82
N ALA A 57 -17.32 -9.61 -11.16
CA ALA A 57 -16.73 -9.98 -9.86
C ALA A 57 -17.71 -9.62 -8.74
N ASN A 58 -18.24 -10.66 -8.08
CA ASN A 58 -18.90 -10.60 -6.77
C ASN A 58 -18.39 -9.41 -5.96
N VAL A 59 -19.31 -8.48 -5.71
CA VAL A 59 -19.08 -7.22 -5.02
C VAL A 59 -18.44 -7.52 -3.66
N LEU A 60 -17.12 -7.31 -3.55
CA LEU A 60 -16.44 -7.29 -2.26
C LEU A 60 -16.88 -6.03 -1.54
N THR A 61 -17.94 -6.14 -0.73
CA THR A 61 -18.38 -5.02 0.09
C THR A 61 -17.43 -4.84 1.30
N PRO A 62 -17.28 -3.61 1.82
CA PRO A 62 -16.45 -3.35 3.00
C PRO A 62 -16.85 -4.21 4.21
N GLU A 63 -18.13 -4.49 4.37
CA GLU A 63 -18.67 -5.32 5.46
C GLU A 63 -18.15 -6.75 5.36
N LEU A 64 -18.10 -7.32 4.15
CA LEU A 64 -17.59 -8.68 3.94
C LEU A 64 -16.10 -8.78 4.28
N VAL A 65 -15.31 -7.76 3.92
CA VAL A 65 -13.89 -7.70 4.26
C VAL A 65 -13.69 -7.57 5.77
N ALA A 66 -14.52 -6.80 6.46
CA ALA A 66 -14.49 -6.66 7.92
C ALA A 66 -14.79 -8.00 8.61
N VAL A 67 -15.82 -8.72 8.14
CA VAL A 67 -16.19 -10.05 8.66
C VAL A 67 -15.05 -11.06 8.46
N ILE A 68 -14.46 -11.11 7.27
CA ILE A 68 -13.31 -12.00 6.99
C ILE A 68 -12.13 -11.64 7.89
N SER A 69 -11.85 -10.35 8.07
CA SER A 69 -10.75 -9.88 8.93
C SER A 69 -10.95 -10.28 10.39
N ALA A 70 -12.16 -10.10 10.92
CA ALA A 70 -12.50 -10.50 12.28
C ALA A 70 -12.35 -12.02 12.48
N ALA A 71 -12.85 -12.81 11.53
CA ALA A 71 -12.74 -14.28 11.59
C ALA A 71 -11.28 -14.75 11.57
N VAL A 72 -10.45 -14.16 10.71
CA VAL A 72 -9.02 -14.50 10.62
C VAL A 72 -8.26 -14.06 11.88
N PHE A 73 -8.58 -12.90 12.42
CA PHE A 73 -8.00 -12.41 13.68
C PHE A 73 -8.28 -13.37 14.85
N GLU A 74 -9.54 -13.83 14.97
CA GLU A 74 -9.95 -14.77 16.03
C GLU A 74 -9.21 -16.10 15.95
N VAL A 75 -9.02 -16.64 14.74
CA VAL A 75 -8.34 -17.92 14.55
C VAL A 75 -6.83 -17.82 14.81
N ILE A 76 -6.20 -16.73 14.37
CA ILE A 76 -4.74 -16.58 14.42
C ILE A 76 -4.26 -15.93 15.73
N ASN A 77 -5.12 -15.17 16.42
CA ASN A 77 -4.82 -14.44 17.66
C ASN A 77 -3.57 -13.54 17.57
N LYS A 78 -3.31 -12.96 16.40
CA LYS A 78 -2.21 -12.03 16.13
C LYS A 78 -2.69 -10.95 15.16
N PRO A 79 -2.06 -9.77 15.11
CA PRO A 79 -2.40 -8.75 14.10
C PRO A 79 -2.15 -9.29 12.69
N VAL A 80 -3.20 -9.32 11.86
CA VAL A 80 -3.15 -9.85 10.48
C VAL A 80 -3.39 -8.73 9.48
N HIS A 81 -2.63 -8.74 8.38
CA HIS A 81 -2.79 -7.80 7.27
C HIS A 81 -3.25 -8.55 6.02
N ILE A 82 -4.47 -8.29 5.55
CA ILE A 82 -5.02 -8.93 4.35
C ILE A 82 -4.48 -8.21 3.10
N ARG A 83 -3.63 -8.90 2.32
CA ARG A 83 -3.05 -8.35 1.08
C ARG A 83 -3.90 -8.58 -0.16
N LYS A 84 -4.61 -9.71 -0.22
CA LYS A 84 -5.40 -10.11 -1.39
C LYS A 84 -6.49 -11.11 -0.98
N ILE A 85 -7.72 -10.82 -1.38
CA ILE A 85 -8.84 -11.77 -1.30
C ILE A 85 -9.09 -12.23 -2.74
N LYS A 86 -9.06 -13.55 -2.96
CA LYS A 86 -9.38 -14.14 -4.25
C LYS A 86 -10.47 -15.19 -4.02
N PHE A 87 -11.67 -14.92 -4.50
CA PHE A 87 -12.67 -15.96 -4.61
C PHE A 87 -12.18 -16.99 -5.62
N LEU A 88 -12.09 -18.24 -5.18
CA LEU A 88 -11.95 -19.35 -6.10
C LEU A 88 -13.25 -19.36 -6.90
N LYS A 89 -13.19 -19.05 -8.20
CA LYS A 89 -14.30 -19.36 -9.11
C LYS A 89 -14.65 -20.82 -8.88
N ASP A 90 -15.95 -21.14 -8.77
CA ASP A 90 -16.43 -22.52 -8.72
C ASP A 90 -15.83 -23.30 -9.89
N GLN A 91 -14.71 -23.94 -9.63
CA GLN A 91 -14.25 -25.00 -10.48
C GLN A 91 -15.23 -26.11 -10.17
N LYS A 92 -16.02 -26.52 -11.16
CA LYS A 92 -16.68 -27.83 -11.19
C LYS A 92 -15.62 -28.92 -11.14
N SER A 93 -14.80 -28.96 -10.11
CA SER A 93 -13.96 -30.09 -9.79
C SER A 93 -14.91 -31.18 -9.33
N GLY A 94 -14.90 -32.34 -9.99
CA GLY A 94 -15.71 -33.47 -9.59
C GLY A 94 -15.56 -33.74 -8.10
N SER A 95 -16.66 -34.17 -7.46
CA SER A 95 -16.73 -34.44 -6.01
C SER A 95 -15.50 -35.21 -5.48
N TRP A 96 -14.98 -36.15 -6.27
CA TRP A 96 -13.76 -36.90 -5.99
C TRP A 96 -12.50 -36.05 -5.80
N THR A 97 -12.29 -35.04 -6.65
CA THR A 97 -11.14 -34.14 -6.58
C THR A 97 -11.23 -33.18 -5.39
N ALA A 98 -12.46 -32.83 -4.97
CA ALA A 98 -12.68 -32.05 -3.74
C ALA A 98 -12.32 -32.89 -2.50
N LEU A 99 -12.80 -34.14 -2.45
CA LEU A 99 -12.53 -35.06 -1.34
C LEU A 99 -11.04 -35.36 -1.17
N GLY A 100 -10.33 -35.61 -2.28
CA GLY A 100 -8.89 -35.87 -2.26
C GLY A 100 -8.08 -34.70 -1.69
N ARG A 101 -8.45 -33.46 -2.03
CA ARG A 101 -7.79 -32.27 -1.48
C ARG A 101 -8.06 -32.08 0.01
N ILE A 102 -9.28 -32.33 0.47
CA ILE A 102 -9.62 -32.27 1.90
C ILE A 102 -8.79 -33.31 2.68
N ASN A 103 -8.64 -34.52 2.14
CA ASN A 103 -7.88 -35.58 2.80
C ASN A 103 -6.38 -35.24 2.92
N ILE A 104 -5.79 -34.65 1.88
CA ILE A 104 -4.40 -34.18 1.90
C ILE A 104 -4.22 -32.98 2.84
N MET A 105 -5.18 -32.04 2.86
CA MET A 105 -5.14 -30.90 3.77
C MET A 105 -5.30 -31.33 5.24
N GLY A 106 -6.17 -32.32 5.51
CA GLY A 106 -6.38 -32.87 6.84
C GLY A 106 -5.18 -33.64 7.38
N SER A 107 -4.41 -34.31 6.53
CA SER A 107 -3.21 -35.05 6.97
C SER A 107 -2.08 -34.14 7.49
N HIS A 108 -2.09 -32.87 7.10
CA HIS A 108 -1.13 -31.85 7.55
C HIS A 108 -1.67 -31.01 8.71
N ALA A 109 -2.78 -31.39 9.34
CA ALA A 109 -3.29 -30.71 10.53
C ALA A 109 -2.29 -30.86 11.69
N ILE A 110 -1.44 -29.86 11.86
CA ILE A 110 -0.49 -29.74 12.97
C ILE A 110 -1.28 -29.79 14.28
N ARG A 111 -1.06 -30.85 15.05
CA ARG A 111 -1.68 -31.04 16.37
C ARG A 111 -1.03 -30.08 17.36
N ILE A 112 -1.59 -28.90 17.53
CA ILE A 112 -1.15 -27.95 18.55
C ILE A 112 -1.59 -28.50 19.91
N SER A 113 -0.68 -29.17 20.61
CA SER A 113 -0.86 -29.60 22.00
C SER A 113 -0.91 -28.37 22.91
N ARG A 114 -2.08 -28.05 23.48
CA ARG A 114 -2.19 -27.08 24.57
C ARG A 114 -1.60 -27.69 25.85
N THR A 115 -0.41 -27.25 26.23
CA THR A 115 0.09 -27.43 27.61
C THR A 115 -0.45 -26.26 28.43
N LYS A 116 -1.39 -26.54 29.34
CA LYS A 116 -1.86 -25.58 30.35
C LYS A 116 -0.74 -25.36 31.38
N ILE A 117 -0.40 -24.10 31.65
CA ILE A 117 0.08 -23.62 32.95
C ILE A 117 -0.64 -22.29 33.20
#